data_AF-A0A822BQN4-F1
#
_entry.id   AF-A0A822BQN4-F1
#
_cell.length_a   1.000
_cell.length_b   1.000
_cell.length_c   1.000
_cell.angle_alpha   90.00
_cell.angle_beta   90.00
_cell.angle_gamma   90.00
#
_symmetry.space_group_name_H-M   'P 1'
#
loop_
_entity.id
_entity.type
_entity.pdbx_description
1 polymer ?
#
loop_
_entity_poly.entity_id
_entity_poly.type
_entity_poly.pdbx_seq_one_letter_code
_entity_poly.pdbx_strand_id
1 'polypeptide(L)'
;MEASQSSAVNNLADTIGEFNGVSYKIDHRGTDALLCVTLQPKVSFYAQPGAMAAMSPEMTVKGKFNFSFTELLTRGEMVQTTFTGPGEVLLSLSK
;
A
#
# COMPACT_ATOMS: atom_id res chain seq x y z
N MET A 1 24.29 -34.66 17.21
CA MET A 1 23.95 -34.06 15.90
C MET A 1 22.52 -33.56 16.03
N GLU A 2 22.38 -32.32 16.48
CA GLU A 2 21.10 -31.70 16.79
C GLU A 2 20.59 -30.98 15.55
N ALA A 3 19.37 -31.31 15.13
CA ALA A 3 18.76 -30.76 13.93
C ALA A 3 18.48 -29.27 14.13
N SER A 4 19.20 -28.43 13.39
CA SER A 4 18.87 -27.01 13.23
C SER A 4 17.68 -26.90 12.28
N GLN A 5 16.48 -26.70 12.82
CA GLN A 5 15.28 -26.48 12.02
C GLN A 5 14.53 -25.21 12.46
N SER A 6 14.29 -24.35 11.47
CA SER A 6 13.16 -23.41 11.36
C SER A 6 13.19 -22.10 12.16
N SER A 7 13.95 -21.11 11.70
CA SER A 7 13.71 -19.68 11.98
C SER A 7 13.19 -18.88 10.76
N ALA A 8 13.06 -19.50 9.58
CA ALA A 8 12.60 -18.83 8.36
C ALA A 8 11.06 -18.76 8.22
N VAL A 9 10.30 -19.55 8.98
CA VAL A 9 8.84 -19.68 8.82
C VAL A 9 8.06 -18.53 9.49
N ASN A 10 8.65 -17.83 10.47
CA ASN A 10 7.93 -16.79 11.22
C ASN A 10 7.90 -15.42 10.54
N ASN A 11 8.86 -15.08 9.67
CA ASN A 11 8.89 -13.77 9.00
C ASN A 11 7.90 -13.65 7.82
N LEU A 12 7.51 -14.78 7.22
CA LEU A 12 6.58 -14.78 6.09
C LEU A 12 5.16 -14.45 6.54
N ALA A 13 4.78 -14.83 7.77
CA ALA A 13 3.43 -14.61 8.31
C ALA A 13 3.08 -13.13 8.49
N ASP A 14 4.06 -12.27 8.82
CA ASP A 14 3.83 -10.82 9.00
C ASP A 14 3.81 -10.05 7.68
N THR A 15 4.25 -10.69 6.60
CA THR A 15 4.55 -10.03 5.32
C THR A 15 3.38 -10.13 4.34
N ILE A 16 2.46 -11.09 4.56
CA ILE A 16 1.27 -11.30 3.74
C ILE A 16 0.03 -11.30 4.63
N GLY A 17 -1.08 -10.79 4.11
CA GLY A 17 -2.34 -10.84 4.83
C GLY A 17 -3.50 -10.37 4.00
N GLU A 18 -4.70 -10.49 4.58
CA GLU A 18 -5.93 -10.00 3.98
C GLU A 18 -6.68 -9.13 4.98
N PHE A 19 -7.19 -8.00 4.51
CA PHE A 19 -7.97 -7.07 5.31
C PHE A 19 -9.12 -6.51 4.47
N ASN A 20 -10.37 -6.74 4.90
CA ASN A 20 -11.56 -6.12 4.30
C ASN A 20 -11.65 -6.24 2.76
N GLY A 21 -11.30 -7.41 2.21
CA GLY A 21 -11.30 -7.63 0.76
C GLY A 21 -10.09 -7.05 0.04
N VAL A 22 -9.02 -6.78 0.77
CA VAL A 22 -7.72 -6.35 0.27
C VAL A 22 -6.68 -7.37 0.68
N SER A 23 -6.02 -8.01 -0.27
CA SER A 23 -4.85 -8.84 0.02
C SER A 23 -3.59 -7.99 -0.11
N TYR A 24 -2.63 -8.16 0.79
CA TYR A 24 -1.36 -7.44 0.73
C TYR A 24 -0.17 -8.40 0.84
N LYS A 25 0.95 -7.98 0.24
CA LYS A 25 2.26 -8.63 0.34
C LYS A 25 3.36 -7.58 0.38
N ILE A 26 4.28 -7.71 1.33
CA ILE A 26 5.39 -6.76 1.53
C ILE A 26 6.70 -7.40 1.05
N ASP A 27 7.18 -7.05 -0.13
CA ASP A 27 8.47 -7.54 -0.62
C ASP A 27 9.60 -6.65 -0.11
N HIS A 28 10.43 -7.18 0.81
CA HIS A 28 11.62 -6.50 1.32
C HIS A 28 12.79 -6.64 0.33
N ARG A 29 13.18 -5.55 -0.33
CA ARG A 29 14.31 -5.46 -1.26
C ARG A 29 15.48 -4.74 -0.61
N GLY A 30 16.21 -5.43 0.27
CA GLY A 30 17.38 -4.89 0.94
C GLY A 30 17.03 -3.74 1.89
N THR A 31 17.08 -2.50 1.40
CA THR A 31 16.76 -1.27 2.15
C THR A 31 15.39 -0.68 1.83
N ASP A 32 14.76 -1.08 0.72
CA ASP A 32 13.41 -0.64 0.37
C ASP A 32 12.40 -1.78 0.58
N ALA A 33 11.15 -1.43 0.86
CA ALA A 33 10.05 -2.38 0.87
C ALA A 33 9.01 -1.96 -0.18
N LEU A 34 8.56 -2.95 -0.95
CA LEU A 34 7.45 -2.81 -1.87
C LEU A 34 6.21 -3.43 -1.26
N LEU A 35 5.15 -2.65 -1.15
CA LEU A 35 3.84 -3.13 -0.73
C LEU A 35 3.00 -3.39 -1.99
N CYS A 36 2.76 -4.66 -2.28
CA CYS A 36 1.82 -5.11 -3.30
C CYS A 36 0.44 -5.28 -2.66
N VAL A 37 -0.58 -4.64 -3.22
CA VAL A 37 -1.95 -4.66 -2.70
C VAL A 37 -2.89 -5.12 -3.81
N THR A 38 -3.65 -6.18 -3.58
CA THR A 38 -4.69 -6.67 -4.47
C THR A 38 -6.06 -6.32 -3.91
N LEU A 39 -6.87 -5.62 -4.69
CA LEU A 39 -8.18 -5.12 -4.30
C LEU A 39 -9.29 -5.94 -4.94
N GLN A 40 -10.31 -6.27 -4.15
CA GLN A 40 -11.56 -6.82 -4.66
C GLN A 40 -12.43 -5.72 -5.29
N PRO A 41 -13.40 -6.08 -6.15
CA PRO A 41 -14.35 -5.13 -6.71
C PRO A 41 -15.05 -4.33 -5.61
N LYS A 42 -15.15 -3.01 -5.80
CA LYS A 42 -15.86 -2.05 -4.91
C LYS A 42 -15.19 -1.76 -3.56
N VAL A 43 -13.97 -2.24 -3.31
CA VAL A 43 -13.17 -1.82 -2.15
C VAL A 43 -12.30 -0.62 -2.50
N SER A 44 -12.19 0.34 -1.58
CA SER A 44 -11.34 1.52 -1.73
C SER A 44 -10.14 1.44 -0.79
N PHE A 45 -8.96 1.74 -1.31
CA PHE A 45 -7.71 1.80 -0.55
C PHE A 45 -7.13 3.21 -0.61
N TYR A 46 -6.64 3.71 0.52
CA TYR A 46 -6.04 5.03 0.62
C TYR A 46 -4.52 4.91 0.76
N ALA A 47 -3.78 5.69 -0.03
CA ALA A 47 -2.33 5.73 0.04
C ALA A 47 -1.80 7.17 0.04
N GLN A 48 -0.55 7.30 0.47
CA GLN A 48 0.18 8.55 0.37
C GLN A 48 0.41 8.91 -1.12
N PRO A 49 0.25 10.18 -1.50
CA PRO A 49 0.63 10.65 -2.83
C PRO A 49 2.12 10.44 -3.08
N GLY A 50 2.45 9.95 -4.28
CA GLY A 50 3.83 9.68 -4.69
C GLY A 50 4.39 8.33 -4.23
N ALA A 51 3.69 7.58 -3.37
CA ALA A 51 4.12 6.23 -2.99
C ALA A 51 3.79 5.16 -4.06
N MET A 52 3.00 5.50 -5.09
CA MET A 52 2.60 4.56 -6.13
C MET A 52 3.71 4.30 -7.13
N ALA A 53 4.08 3.04 -7.30
CA ALA A 53 5.05 2.60 -8.30
C ALA A 53 4.36 2.09 -9.59
N ALA A 54 3.28 1.31 -9.43
CA ALA A 54 2.52 0.75 -10.55
C ALA A 54 1.08 0.41 -10.14
N MET A 55 0.18 0.30 -11.11
CA MET A 55 -1.21 -0.11 -10.91
C MET A 55 -1.74 -0.87 -12.12
N SER A 56 -2.73 -1.74 -11.92
CA SER A 56 -3.48 -2.36 -13.02
C SER A 56 -4.30 -1.31 -13.80
N PRO A 57 -4.50 -1.48 -15.12
CA PRO A 57 -5.22 -0.52 -15.97
C PRO A 57 -6.71 -0.40 -15.65
N GLU A 58 -7.31 -1.43 -15.06
CA GLU A 58 -8.73 -1.45 -14.67
C GLU A 58 -9.00 -0.67 -13.36
N MET A 59 -7.95 -0.24 -12.67
CA MET A 59 -8.08 0.49 -11.42
C MET A 59 -8.31 1.97 -11.64
N THR A 60 -9.22 2.55 -10.85
CA THR A 60 -9.48 3.98 -10.80
C THR A 60 -8.71 4.62 -9.67
N VAL A 61 -7.95 5.68 -9.99
CA VAL A 61 -7.25 6.51 -9.00
C VAL A 61 -7.91 7.87 -8.91
N LYS A 62 -8.27 8.27 -7.68
CA LYS A 62 -8.82 9.58 -7.35
C LYS A 62 -7.90 10.29 -6.37
N GLY A 63 -7.24 11.36 -6.81
CA GLY A 63 -6.55 12.29 -5.92
C GLY A 63 -7.56 13.26 -5.31
N LYS A 64 -7.58 13.39 -3.98
CA LYS A 64 -8.31 14.48 -3.31
C LYS A 64 -7.31 15.55 -2.92
N PHE A 65 -7.50 16.74 -3.50
CA PHE A 65 -6.80 17.95 -3.12
C PHE A 65 -7.78 18.83 -2.36
N ASN A 66 -7.75 18.77 -1.03
CA ASN A 66 -8.46 19.75 -0.22
C ASN A 66 -7.50 20.92 -0.01
N PHE A 67 -7.75 22.01 -0.74
CA PHE A 67 -7.10 23.30 -0.54
C PHE A 67 -8.06 24.20 0.23
N SER A 68 -8.44 23.79 1.44
CA SER A 68 -9.24 24.66 2.29
C SER A 68 -8.33 25.70 2.94
N PHE A 69 -8.75 26.97 3.00
CA PHE A 69 -7.95 28.05 3.62
C PHE A 69 -7.53 27.72 5.07
N THR A 70 -8.32 26.91 5.78
CA THR A 70 -8.02 26.39 7.13
C THR A 70 -6.81 25.43 7.12
N GLU A 71 -6.66 24.58 6.11
CA GLU A 71 -5.53 23.65 5.97
C GLU A 71 -4.24 24.40 5.59
N LEU A 72 -4.36 25.47 4.79
CA LEU A 72 -3.26 26.39 4.47
C LEU A 72 -2.74 27.12 5.73
N LEU A 73 -3.65 27.56 6.61
CA LEU A 73 -3.30 28.18 7.89
C LEU A 73 -2.68 27.20 8.89
N THR A 74 -3.05 25.91 8.81
CA THR A 74 -2.53 24.84 9.68
C THR A 74 -1.25 24.20 9.13
N ARG A 75 -0.67 24.73 8.02
CA ARG A 75 0.54 24.19 7.32
C ARG A 75 0.44 22.69 7.00
N GLY A 76 -0.75 22.19 6.71
CA GLY A 76 -0.99 20.78 6.41
C GLY A 76 -1.76 20.61 5.12
N GLU A 77 -1.06 20.53 3.99
CA GLU A 77 -1.68 20.08 2.74
C GLU A 77 -2.01 18.60 2.86
N MET A 78 -3.27 18.26 3.16
CA MET A 78 -3.75 16.89 3.16
C MET A 78 -4.04 16.44 1.73
N VAL A 79 -3.00 15.99 1.05
CA VAL A 79 -3.12 15.32 -0.24
C VAL A 79 -3.23 13.81 0.01
N GLN A 80 -4.31 13.18 -0.45
CA GLN A 80 -4.53 11.75 -0.30
C GLN A 80 -4.94 11.14 -1.64
N THR A 81 -4.39 9.97 -1.96
CA THR A 81 -4.71 9.22 -3.18
C THR A 81 -5.60 8.04 -2.82
N THR A 82 -6.76 7.93 -3.47
CA THR A 82 -7.70 6.81 -3.30
C THR A 82 -7.67 5.91 -4.53
N PHE A 83 -7.48 4.61 -4.31
CA PHE A 83 -7.50 3.57 -5.32
C PHE A 83 -8.82 2.81 -5.18
N THR A 84 -9.48 2.53 -6.30
CA THR A 84 -10.74 1.79 -6.31
C THR A 84 -10.86 0.96 -7.57
N GLY A 85 -11.30 -0.28 -7.43
CA GLY A 85 -11.47 -1.19 -8.55
C GLY A 85 -10.72 -2.51 -8.34
N PRO A 86 -11.12 -3.56 -9.05
CA PRO A 86 -10.40 -4.83 -8.99
C PRO A 86 -9.03 -4.68 -9.64
N GLY A 87 -7.99 -5.18 -9.00
CA GLY A 87 -6.64 -5.14 -9.55
C GLY A 87 -5.55 -5.09 -8.48
N GLU A 88 -4.33 -4.88 -8.92
CA GLU A 88 -3.15 -4.75 -8.06
C GLU A 88 -2.53 -3.35 -8.13
N VAL A 89 -2.05 -2.89 -6.99
CA VAL A 89 -1.28 -1.66 -6.82
C VAL A 89 0.03 -2.00 -6.15
N LEU A 90 1.12 -1.50 -6.71
CA LEU A 90 2.44 -1.55 -6.10
C LEU A 90 2.77 -0.18 -5.52
N LEU A 91 3.14 -0.19 -4.26
CA LEU A 91 3.53 0.98 -3.50
C LEU A 91 4.98 0.81 -3.05
N SER A 92 5.78 1.86 -3.17
CA SER A 92 7.12 1.93 -2.59
C SER A 92 7.09 2.88 -1.40
N LEU A 93 7.80 2.51 -0.33
CA LEU A 93 7.98 3.37 0.84
C LEU A 93 9.04 4.47 0.63
N SER A 94 9.63 4.56 -0.55
CA SER A 94 10.73 5.48 -0.84
C SER A 94 10.20 6.92 -0.96
N LYS A 95 10.40 7.74 0.08
CA LYS A 95 10.46 9.19 0.02
C LYS A 95 11.71 9.70 0.72
#